data_AF-A0AAY3ZYG8-F1
#
_entry.id   AF-A0AAY3ZYG8-F1
#
_cell.length_a   1.000
_cell.length_b   1.000
_cell.length_c   1.000
_cell.angle_alpha   90.00
_cell.angle_beta   90.00
_cell.angle_gamma   90.00
#
_symmetry.space_group_name_H-M   'P 1'
#
loop_
_entity.id
_entity.type
_entity.pdbx_description
1 polymer ?
#
loop_
_entity_poly.entity_id
_entity_poly.type
_entity_poly.pdbx_seq_one_letter_code
_entity_poly.pdbx_strand_id
1 'polypeptide(L)'
;KRECLCVSSLSWCWLIIRTDLHNQDKIVQNLNFTCDLFMFILMKKAHHLLHLCREGSYILGQQIWVPDAVSGFPGTRNHFGSVSQQLWCHPQAAEDAQLKQEVTRIEEERIQVLNNIEELEQKVKDLNNQMEESIREMEVEQALLEGEQDAEVTQLQRERELLEKLNEKMADLEKTNMADKSQDSEMLEVESKHFEDLEFQQLEKESRQDEEKETQTQQVLREIADYQRSTVTRKERLLTLKKQATQISQQAQREKETFMKEKNNLLLMLQRERENLSALERKYSELTGGRAFPLSPVSMKEVSKQWPIPGTYQVTCQFKASLHNYNDRNVFLSVCWKHEHVTFSLIVCASASTSNVAKLEEMERLLREAQAEKSRLLEHRERDMEMRRQALEEERKRREELEKRLQEETTRRQKLVEREVKLREKQRSQSRPLTRYLPVRKDDFDLRGHIEVAGHHPDTCYHLALTDKTCRGFLVKMGGRIRTWKKRWFVFDRSRRTLAYYADKHETKMKGVIYFQAIEEVYYDHLKNAHKSPNPSLTFSVKTHDRVYYMVAPSPEAMRIWMDVIVTGAEGYTHFLV
;
A
#
# COMPACT_ATOMS: atom_id res chain seq x y z
N LYS A 1 63.37 -31.20 19.88
CA LYS A 1 63.02 -31.57 18.47
C LYS A 1 61.49 -31.69 18.39
N ARG A 2 60.92 -31.44 17.20
CA ARG A 2 59.57 -31.80 16.71
C ARG A 2 59.01 -33.11 17.31
N GLU A 3 57.71 -33.38 17.39
CA GLU A 3 56.45 -32.74 16.95
C GLU A 3 55.32 -33.48 17.71
N CYS A 4 54.14 -32.86 17.95
CA CYS A 4 52.88 -33.59 18.14
C CYS A 4 51.68 -32.63 18.11
N LEU A 5 51.03 -32.54 16.96
CA LEU A 5 49.75 -31.84 16.76
C LEU A 5 48.69 -32.90 16.45
N CYS A 6 47.67 -33.07 17.30
CA CYS A 6 46.30 -33.37 16.85
C CYS A 6 45.25 -33.34 17.97
N VAL A 7 44.09 -32.77 17.63
CA VAL A 7 42.76 -32.96 18.26
C VAL A 7 42.62 -32.63 19.76
N SER A 8 42.08 -31.45 20.07
CA SER A 8 40.77 -31.26 20.76
C SER A 8 40.60 -29.84 21.33
N SER A 9 39.74 -29.01 20.73
CA SER A 9 38.91 -28.00 21.42
C SER A 9 38.07 -27.20 20.41
N LEU A 10 36.92 -27.76 20.04
CA LEU A 10 35.77 -27.02 19.52
C LEU A 10 34.62 -27.30 20.50
N SER A 11 34.45 -26.51 21.56
CA SER A 11 33.20 -26.51 22.36
C SER A 11 33.01 -25.38 23.38
N TRP A 12 34.02 -24.58 23.75
CA TRP A 12 33.88 -23.58 24.84
C TRP A 12 34.39 -22.19 24.46
N CYS A 13 33.48 -21.37 23.91
CA CYS A 13 33.31 -19.92 24.12
C CYS A 13 32.32 -19.33 23.11
N TRP A 14 31.10 -19.87 23.06
CA TRP A 14 29.97 -19.31 22.28
C TRP A 14 28.97 -18.54 23.16
N LEU A 15 29.47 -17.91 24.24
CA LEU A 15 28.65 -17.08 25.12
C LEU A 15 29.52 -16.02 25.79
N ILE A 16 29.05 -14.76 25.83
CA ILE A 16 29.79 -13.54 26.21
C ILE A 16 30.89 -13.25 25.16
N ILE A 17 30.75 -12.32 24.19
CA ILE A 17 30.06 -11.03 24.21
C ILE A 17 29.20 -10.85 22.95
N ARG A 18 27.91 -10.55 23.12
CA ARG A 18 26.98 -10.09 22.06
C ARG A 18 26.52 -8.67 22.38
N THR A 19 27.43 -7.71 22.26
CA THR A 19 27.16 -6.26 22.32
C THR A 19 28.13 -5.53 21.39
N ASP A 20 27.66 -4.44 20.79
CA ASP A 20 28.34 -3.53 19.87
C ASP A 20 28.86 -4.09 18.53
N LEU A 21 27.94 -4.12 17.56
CA LEU A 21 28.22 -4.31 16.13
C LEU A 21 28.31 -2.94 15.41
N HIS A 22 29.04 -1.96 16.00
CA HIS A 22 29.07 -0.58 15.49
C HIS A 22 30.46 0.09 15.45
N ASN A 23 31.57 -0.63 15.20
CA ASN A 23 32.87 0.05 14.98
C ASN A 23 33.94 -0.69 14.14
N GLN A 24 33.56 -1.45 13.11
CA GLN A 24 34.52 -2.22 12.27
C GLN A 24 34.94 -1.56 10.94
N ASP A 25 34.51 -0.33 10.64
CA ASP A 25 34.95 0.38 9.42
C ASP A 25 36.20 1.27 9.61
N LYS A 26 36.59 1.59 10.86
CA LYS A 26 37.69 2.54 11.13
C LYS A 26 39.10 1.95 11.28
N ILE A 27 39.24 0.62 11.32
CA ILE A 27 40.55 -0.05 11.50
C ILE A 27 41.13 -0.56 10.17
N VAL A 28 40.28 -1.01 9.23
CA VAL A 28 40.74 -1.51 7.91
C VAL A 28 41.22 -0.38 6.99
N GLN A 29 40.72 0.86 7.15
CA GLN A 29 41.15 2.00 6.34
C GLN A 29 42.55 2.53 6.70
N ASN A 30 43.02 2.39 7.96
CA ASN A 30 44.32 2.90 8.39
C ASN A 30 45.53 2.03 8.00
N LEU A 31 45.31 0.76 7.63
CA LEU A 31 46.37 -0.15 7.17
C LEU A 31 46.60 -0.12 5.66
N ASN A 32 45.65 0.36 4.86
CA ASN A 32 45.83 0.51 3.41
C ASN A 32 46.48 1.86 3.05
N PHE A 33 46.13 2.94 3.74
CA PHE A 33 46.69 4.28 3.46
C PHE A 33 48.19 4.41 3.77
N THR A 34 48.71 3.59 4.70
CA THR A 34 50.12 3.60 5.09
C THR A 34 51.02 2.75 4.17
N CYS A 35 50.48 1.76 3.46
CA CYS A 35 51.23 0.96 2.49
C CYS A 35 51.41 1.66 1.14
N ASP A 36 50.36 2.31 0.62
CA ASP A 36 50.40 2.93 -0.71
C ASP A 36 51.34 4.15 -0.76
N LEU A 37 51.36 4.98 0.29
CA LEU A 37 52.27 6.12 0.39
C LEU A 37 53.75 5.68 0.49
N PHE A 38 54.02 4.55 1.16
CA PHE A 38 55.38 4.01 1.28
C PHE A 38 55.87 3.39 -0.04
N MET A 39 55.00 2.71 -0.78
CA MET A 39 55.31 2.18 -2.12
C MET A 39 55.53 3.29 -3.15
N PHE A 40 54.79 4.40 -3.09
CA PHE A 40 54.97 5.53 -4.01
C PHE A 40 56.30 6.26 -3.78
N ILE A 41 56.71 6.44 -2.51
CA ILE A 41 58.01 7.01 -2.14
C ILE A 41 59.17 6.08 -2.56
N LEU A 42 59.01 4.76 -2.42
CA LEU A 42 60.01 3.78 -2.88
C LEU A 42 60.13 3.73 -4.41
N MET A 43 59.02 3.82 -5.16
CA MET A 43 59.08 3.86 -6.64
C MET A 43 59.71 5.15 -7.18
N LYS A 44 59.42 6.33 -6.59
CA LYS A 44 60.09 7.58 -7.01
C LYS A 44 61.60 7.57 -6.69
N LYS A 45 62.04 7.01 -5.56
CA LYS A 45 63.48 6.83 -5.27
C LYS A 45 64.17 5.80 -6.19
N ALA A 46 63.46 4.75 -6.62
CA ALA A 46 64.02 3.76 -7.55
C ALA A 46 64.27 4.33 -8.96
N HIS A 47 63.44 5.26 -9.43
CA HIS A 47 63.60 5.85 -10.76
C HIS A 47 64.79 6.83 -10.84
N HIS A 48 65.08 7.56 -9.75
CA HIS A 48 66.19 8.53 -9.73
C HIS A 48 67.58 7.87 -9.59
N LEU A 49 67.66 6.68 -9.00
CA LEU A 49 68.91 5.93 -8.79
C LEU A 49 69.36 5.09 -10.00
N LEU A 50 68.52 4.93 -11.02
CA LEU A 50 68.85 4.14 -12.22
C LEU A 50 69.51 4.95 -13.35
N HIS A 51 69.61 6.28 -13.22
CA HIS A 51 70.18 7.16 -14.27
C HIS A 51 71.55 7.77 -13.93
N LEU A 52 72.09 7.50 -12.73
CA LEU A 52 73.39 8.00 -12.25
C LEU A 52 74.46 6.89 -12.05
N CYS A 53 74.25 5.72 -12.63
CA CYS A 53 75.14 4.56 -12.45
C CYS A 53 75.65 4.00 -13.79
N ARG A 54 75.96 4.88 -14.76
CA ARG A 54 76.50 4.47 -16.06
C ARG A 54 77.43 5.49 -16.74
N GLU A 55 78.48 5.93 -16.04
CA GLU A 55 79.76 6.33 -16.64
C GLU A 55 80.82 6.48 -15.54
N GLY A 56 81.93 5.73 -15.62
CA GLY A 56 82.99 5.79 -14.60
C GLY A 56 83.86 4.53 -14.45
N SER A 57 84.75 4.28 -15.43
CA SER A 57 85.89 3.31 -15.38
C SER A 57 85.53 1.82 -15.22
N TYR A 58 86.24 0.84 -15.80
CA TYR A 58 87.59 0.72 -16.37
C TYR A 58 87.55 -0.25 -17.58
N ILE A 59 88.53 -0.22 -18.49
CA ILE A 59 89.29 -1.42 -18.97
C ILE A 59 90.68 -0.97 -19.46
N LEU A 60 91.71 -1.74 -19.12
CA LEU A 60 93.08 -1.65 -19.62
C LEU A 60 93.53 -3.09 -19.99
N GLY A 61 93.99 -3.32 -21.23
CA GLY A 61 94.79 -4.51 -21.59
C GLY A 61 94.26 -5.47 -22.67
N GLN A 62 94.91 -5.43 -23.85
CA GLN A 62 95.33 -6.53 -24.76
C GLN A 62 94.29 -7.59 -25.24
N GLN A 63 94.17 -7.96 -26.53
CA GLN A 63 95.24 -8.58 -27.34
C GLN A 63 95.02 -8.50 -28.89
N ILE A 64 96.11 -8.22 -29.61
CA ILE A 64 96.63 -8.86 -30.84
C ILE A 64 95.65 -9.22 -31.99
N TRP A 65 95.87 -8.65 -33.19
CA TRP A 65 95.92 -9.36 -34.50
C TRP A 65 96.65 -8.51 -35.56
N VAL A 66 97.58 -9.14 -36.31
CA VAL A 66 98.48 -8.66 -37.40
C VAL A 66 98.90 -9.94 -38.17
N PRO A 67 99.24 -9.97 -39.49
CA PRO A 67 99.45 -8.91 -40.50
C PRO A 67 98.61 -9.08 -41.80
N ASP A 68 98.84 -8.24 -42.81
CA ASP A 68 99.34 -8.74 -44.12
C ASP A 68 100.06 -7.65 -44.94
N ALA A 69 100.77 -8.04 -46.01
CA ALA A 69 101.93 -7.28 -46.51
C ALA A 69 102.02 -7.07 -48.05
N VAL A 70 102.83 -6.07 -48.45
CA VAL A 70 103.67 -5.99 -49.67
C VAL A 70 102.99 -5.93 -51.06
N SER A 71 103.16 -4.80 -51.78
CA SER A 71 103.94 -4.67 -53.04
C SER A 71 103.56 -3.42 -53.86
N GLY A 72 104.53 -2.77 -54.56
CA GLY A 72 104.24 -1.63 -55.45
C GLY A 72 105.40 -0.66 -55.75
N PHE A 73 106.44 -1.11 -56.45
CA PHE A 73 107.49 -0.31 -57.13
C PHE A 73 107.39 -0.59 -58.66
N PRO A 74 108.16 0.01 -59.62
CA PRO A 74 109.16 1.10 -59.54
C PRO A 74 109.13 2.17 -60.68
N GLY A 75 110.04 3.15 -60.61
CA GLY A 75 110.66 3.86 -61.76
C GLY A 75 111.74 4.85 -61.27
N THR A 76 113.06 4.60 -61.37
CA THR A 76 113.97 4.75 -62.56
C THR A 76 113.89 6.16 -63.18
N ARG A 77 114.97 6.93 -63.47
CA ARG A 77 116.46 6.79 -63.47
C ARG A 77 117.05 8.21 -63.17
N ASN A 78 118.36 8.53 -63.11
CA ASN A 78 119.60 7.90 -63.55
C ASN A 78 120.82 8.33 -62.66
N HIS A 79 122.05 8.31 -63.19
CA HIS A 79 123.26 9.00 -62.67
C HIS A 79 123.79 10.04 -63.66
N PHE A 80 124.57 11.02 -63.17
CA PHE A 80 125.92 11.30 -63.67
C PHE A 80 126.72 12.07 -62.59
N GLY A 81 128.05 11.91 -62.55
CA GLY A 81 128.90 12.65 -61.63
C GLY A 81 130.18 13.14 -62.31
N SER A 82 130.77 14.22 -61.78
CA SER A 82 132.19 14.56 -61.95
C SER A 82 132.62 15.68 -61.00
N VAL A 83 133.49 15.31 -60.04
CA VAL A 83 134.77 15.98 -59.67
C VAL A 83 134.80 17.45 -59.23
N SER A 84 135.16 17.61 -57.94
CA SER A 84 136.01 18.63 -57.29
C SER A 84 135.95 20.11 -57.69
N GLN A 85 135.68 20.95 -56.67
CA GLN A 85 136.80 21.71 -56.07
C GLN A 85 136.58 21.96 -54.57
N GLN A 86 137.67 21.91 -53.78
CA GLN A 86 137.60 22.11 -52.34
C GLN A 86 137.35 23.59 -51.99
N LEU A 87 136.45 23.84 -51.05
CA LEU A 87 136.60 24.94 -50.10
C LEU A 87 136.15 24.45 -48.72
N TRP A 88 137.05 24.51 -47.74
CA TRP A 88 136.73 24.22 -46.35
C TRP A 88 135.90 25.38 -45.77
N CYS A 89 134.66 25.10 -45.36
CA CYS A 89 133.86 25.99 -44.51
C CYS A 89 133.35 25.22 -43.28
N HIS A 90 133.23 25.95 -42.17
CA HIS A 90 133.02 25.39 -40.83
C HIS A 90 131.72 24.58 -40.68
N PRO A 91 131.71 23.49 -39.87
CA PRO A 91 130.51 22.72 -39.56
C PRO A 91 129.36 23.50 -38.89
N GLN A 92 129.66 24.62 -38.22
CA GLN A 92 128.70 25.38 -37.40
C GLN A 92 127.42 25.84 -38.14
N ALA A 93 127.52 26.22 -39.43
CA ALA A 93 126.44 26.94 -40.11
C ALA A 93 125.24 26.07 -40.52
N ALA A 94 125.42 24.76 -40.65
CA ALA A 94 124.34 23.83 -41.01
C ALA A 94 123.50 23.44 -39.78
N GLU A 95 124.17 23.19 -38.64
CA GLU A 95 123.51 22.89 -37.36
C GLU A 95 122.67 24.08 -36.87
N ASP A 96 123.20 25.31 -36.99
CA ASP A 96 122.47 26.56 -36.65
C ASP A 96 121.21 26.79 -37.49
N ALA A 97 121.21 26.38 -38.77
CA ALA A 97 120.06 26.51 -39.65
C ALA A 97 118.98 25.48 -39.30
N GLN A 98 119.40 24.25 -38.97
CA GLN A 98 118.51 23.16 -38.58
C GLN A 98 117.88 23.40 -37.19
N LEU A 99 118.65 23.96 -36.24
CA LEU A 99 118.12 24.40 -34.95
C LEU A 99 117.04 25.46 -35.11
N LYS A 100 117.25 26.47 -35.97
CA LYS A 100 116.27 27.54 -36.21
C LYS A 100 114.95 26.99 -36.76
N GLN A 101 115.01 26.04 -37.68
CA GLN A 101 113.82 25.42 -38.25
C GLN A 101 113.05 24.60 -37.21
N GLU A 102 113.75 23.88 -36.34
CA GLU A 102 113.16 23.13 -35.22
C GLU A 102 112.51 24.06 -34.20
N VAL A 103 113.15 25.19 -33.88
CA VAL A 103 112.59 26.25 -33.00
C VAL A 103 111.29 26.81 -33.58
N THR A 104 111.25 27.18 -34.87
CA THR A 104 110.00 27.66 -35.48
C THR A 104 108.89 26.59 -35.46
N ARG A 105 109.21 25.30 -35.66
CA ARG A 105 108.19 24.24 -35.56
C ARG A 105 107.65 24.11 -34.14
N ILE A 106 108.51 24.19 -33.13
CA ILE A 106 108.10 24.18 -31.71
C ILE A 106 107.28 25.44 -31.35
N GLU A 107 107.59 26.60 -31.93
CA GLU A 107 106.79 27.82 -31.77
C GLU A 107 105.40 27.71 -32.42
N GLU A 108 105.30 27.13 -33.62
CA GLU A 108 104.03 26.84 -34.29
C GLU A 108 103.19 25.79 -33.52
N GLU A 109 103.82 24.68 -33.09
CA GLU A 109 103.19 23.68 -32.22
C GLU A 109 102.69 24.30 -30.91
N ARG A 110 103.48 25.19 -30.29
CA ARG A 110 103.10 25.93 -29.08
C ARG A 110 101.89 26.86 -29.32
N ILE A 111 101.83 27.56 -30.46
CA ILE A 111 100.68 28.41 -30.80
C ILE A 111 99.43 27.55 -30.99
N GLN A 112 99.53 26.41 -31.69
CA GLN A 112 98.40 25.50 -31.86
C GLN A 112 97.91 24.93 -30.51
N VAL A 113 98.82 24.56 -29.61
CA VAL A 113 98.47 24.09 -28.26
C VAL A 113 97.79 25.19 -27.45
N LEU A 114 98.25 26.45 -27.52
CA LEU A 114 97.60 27.58 -26.84
C LEU A 114 96.19 27.84 -27.37
N ASN A 115 95.99 27.82 -28.69
CA ASN A 115 94.66 27.96 -29.30
C ASN A 115 93.72 26.82 -28.86
N ASN A 116 94.23 25.59 -28.81
CA ASN A 116 93.47 24.43 -28.31
C ASN A 116 93.10 24.57 -26.82
N ILE A 117 93.99 25.15 -26.00
CA ILE A 117 93.72 25.44 -24.58
C ILE A 117 92.61 26.49 -24.46
N GLU A 118 92.70 27.60 -25.19
CA GLU A 118 91.68 28.68 -25.17
C GLU A 118 90.30 28.17 -25.61
N GLU A 119 90.24 27.32 -26.65
CA GLU A 119 88.97 26.71 -27.10
C GLU A 119 88.40 25.72 -26.05
N LEU A 120 89.24 24.99 -25.34
CA LEU A 120 88.83 24.10 -24.25
C LEU A 120 88.37 24.89 -23.01
N GLU A 121 89.06 25.97 -22.64
CA GLU A 121 88.67 26.85 -21.54
C GLU A 121 87.31 27.53 -21.82
N GLN A 122 87.08 27.98 -23.06
CA GLN A 122 85.80 28.53 -23.47
C GLN A 122 84.68 27.46 -23.46
N LYS A 123 84.94 26.23 -23.93
CA LYS A 123 83.98 25.11 -23.83
C LYS A 123 83.64 24.75 -22.38
N VAL A 124 84.62 24.73 -21.47
CA VAL A 124 84.40 24.50 -20.04
C VAL A 124 83.52 25.60 -19.44
N LYS A 125 83.76 26.86 -19.81
CA LYS A 125 82.94 28.00 -19.38
C LYS A 125 81.50 27.91 -19.90
N ASP A 126 81.31 27.56 -21.17
CA ASP A 126 79.97 27.43 -21.76
C ASP A 126 79.19 26.26 -21.17
N LEU A 127 79.84 25.12 -20.90
CA LEU A 127 79.23 23.99 -20.18
C LEU A 127 78.88 24.34 -18.73
N ASN A 128 79.73 25.09 -18.03
CA ASN A 128 79.40 25.58 -16.68
C ASN A 128 78.20 26.54 -16.71
N ASN A 129 78.11 27.44 -17.69
CA ASN A 129 76.94 28.31 -17.85
C ASN A 129 75.66 27.52 -18.13
N GLN A 130 75.70 26.53 -19.02
CA GLN A 130 74.56 25.64 -19.31
C GLN A 130 74.12 24.84 -18.08
N MET A 131 75.07 24.37 -17.27
CA MET A 131 74.80 23.67 -16.02
C MET A 131 74.12 24.59 -14.99
N GLU A 132 74.62 25.82 -14.81
CA GLU A 132 74.02 26.83 -13.93
C GLU A 132 72.64 27.30 -14.42
N GLU A 133 72.41 27.40 -15.73
CA GLU A 133 71.08 27.67 -16.30
C GLU A 133 70.12 26.49 -16.05
N SER A 134 70.56 25.26 -16.31
CA SER A 134 69.77 24.05 -16.06
C SER A 134 69.39 23.85 -14.59
N ILE A 135 70.29 24.18 -13.65
CA ILE A 135 70.02 24.17 -12.21
C ILE A 135 68.94 25.21 -11.86
N ARG A 136 69.06 26.45 -12.37
CA ARG A 136 68.09 27.52 -12.09
C ARG A 136 66.71 27.25 -12.70
N GLU A 137 66.64 26.64 -13.87
CA GLU A 137 65.37 26.18 -14.47
C GLU A 137 64.69 25.13 -13.56
N MET A 138 65.45 24.12 -13.11
CA MET A 138 64.95 23.10 -12.19
C MET A 138 64.47 23.68 -10.84
N GLU A 139 65.20 24.65 -10.27
CA GLU A 139 64.80 25.33 -9.02
C GLU A 139 63.49 26.11 -9.18
N VAL A 140 63.28 26.76 -10.33
CA VAL A 140 62.02 27.46 -10.65
C VAL A 140 60.87 26.47 -10.82
N GLU A 141 61.07 25.36 -11.54
CA GLU A 141 60.05 24.31 -11.67
C GLU A 141 59.67 23.71 -10.31
N GLN A 142 60.66 23.45 -9.43
CA GLN A 142 60.39 22.96 -8.08
C GLN A 142 59.55 23.96 -7.27
N ALA A 143 59.91 25.25 -7.28
CA ALA A 143 59.18 26.28 -6.54
C ALA A 143 57.73 26.47 -7.05
N LEU A 144 57.50 26.33 -8.36
CA LEU A 144 56.15 26.35 -8.94
C LEU A 144 55.32 25.14 -8.49
N LEU A 145 55.89 23.93 -8.53
CA LEU A 145 55.22 22.70 -8.11
C LEU A 145 54.92 22.68 -6.60
N GLU A 146 55.82 23.20 -5.76
CA GLU A 146 55.57 23.38 -4.33
C GLU A 146 54.41 24.37 -4.08
N GLY A 147 54.36 25.49 -4.82
CA GLY A 147 53.27 26.46 -4.74
C GLY A 147 51.91 25.89 -5.19
N GLU A 148 51.87 25.10 -6.26
CA GLU A 148 50.65 24.38 -6.68
C GLU A 148 50.22 23.34 -5.65
N GLN A 149 51.17 22.56 -5.09
CA GLN A 149 50.88 21.57 -4.06
C GLN A 149 50.28 22.21 -2.79
N ASP A 150 50.85 23.32 -2.32
CA ASP A 150 50.34 24.04 -1.13
C ASP A 150 48.96 24.65 -1.39
N ALA A 151 48.69 25.14 -2.61
CA ALA A 151 47.39 25.65 -2.99
C ALA A 151 46.31 24.55 -2.96
N GLU A 152 46.60 23.38 -3.56
CA GLU A 152 45.71 22.21 -3.55
C GLU A 152 45.50 21.64 -2.15
N VAL A 153 46.55 21.50 -1.34
CA VAL A 153 46.43 21.07 0.07
C VAL A 153 45.53 22.03 0.85
N THR A 154 45.71 23.34 0.66
CA THR A 154 44.86 24.34 1.32
C THR A 154 43.41 24.28 0.85
N GLN A 155 43.16 24.01 -0.44
CA GLN A 155 41.80 23.83 -0.95
C GLN A 155 41.13 22.56 -0.39
N LEU A 156 41.82 21.42 -0.42
CA LEU A 156 41.34 20.17 0.18
C LEU A 156 41.02 20.31 1.67
N GLN A 157 41.80 21.11 2.41
CA GLN A 157 41.54 21.41 3.81
C GLN A 157 40.19 22.14 4.00
N ARG A 158 39.92 23.17 3.18
CA ARG A 158 38.64 23.92 3.20
C ARG A 158 37.45 23.04 2.81
N GLU A 159 37.62 22.19 1.79
CA GLU A 159 36.57 21.27 1.34
C GLU A 159 36.27 20.21 2.40
N ARG A 160 37.28 19.70 3.11
CA ARG A 160 37.11 18.81 4.27
C ARG A 160 36.29 19.49 5.38
N GLU A 161 36.61 20.71 5.76
CA GLU A 161 35.85 21.45 6.78
C GLU A 161 34.39 21.69 6.37
N LEU A 162 34.13 21.94 5.08
CA LEU A 162 32.77 22.09 4.56
C LEU A 162 31.99 20.78 4.60
N LEU A 163 32.63 19.66 4.27
CA LEU A 163 32.04 18.31 4.39
C LEU A 163 31.74 17.95 5.84
N GLU A 164 32.63 18.29 6.77
CA GLU A 164 32.41 18.07 8.21
C GLU A 164 31.19 18.86 8.72
N LYS A 165 31.11 20.16 8.41
CA LYS A 165 29.96 21.03 8.73
C LYS A 165 28.65 20.56 8.08
N LEU A 166 28.71 19.89 6.92
CA LEU A 166 27.54 19.29 6.27
C LEU A 166 27.13 17.98 6.94
N ASN A 167 28.08 17.13 7.33
CA ASN A 167 27.82 15.89 8.06
C ASN A 167 27.20 16.16 9.44
N GLU A 168 27.69 17.16 10.17
CA GLU A 168 27.10 17.62 11.44
C GLU A 168 25.62 18.03 11.24
N LYS A 169 25.34 18.87 10.23
CA LYS A 169 23.96 19.28 9.91
C LYS A 169 23.07 18.11 9.50
N MET A 170 23.59 17.11 8.79
CA MET A 170 22.82 15.90 8.47
C MET A 170 22.50 15.11 9.74
N ALA A 171 23.47 14.91 10.64
CA ALA A 171 23.25 14.22 11.91
C ALA A 171 22.21 14.95 12.81
N ASP A 172 22.25 16.28 12.88
CA ASP A 172 21.25 17.07 13.62
C ASP A 172 19.85 16.99 12.99
N LEU A 173 19.75 17.01 11.66
CA LEU A 173 18.48 16.83 10.93
C LEU A 173 17.92 15.41 11.07
N GLU A 174 18.78 14.38 11.10
CA GLU A 174 18.37 13.00 11.36
C GLU A 174 17.88 12.85 12.81
N LYS A 175 18.61 13.40 13.79
CA LYS A 175 18.25 13.36 15.20
C LYS A 175 16.93 14.07 15.51
N THR A 176 16.71 15.25 14.94
CA THR A 176 15.44 16.00 15.10
C THR A 176 14.27 15.23 14.46
N ASN A 177 14.43 14.76 13.23
CA ASN A 177 13.43 13.94 12.54
C ASN A 177 13.11 12.62 13.26
N MET A 178 14.09 11.99 13.91
CA MET A 178 13.86 10.81 14.77
C MET A 178 13.10 11.17 16.05
N ALA A 179 13.39 12.31 16.68
CA ALA A 179 12.68 12.76 17.87
C ALA A 179 11.22 13.11 17.54
N ASP A 180 10.98 13.88 16.47
CA ASP A 180 9.64 14.24 15.99
C ASP A 180 8.80 12.99 15.70
N LYS A 181 9.38 11.99 15.02
CA LYS A 181 8.72 10.70 14.77
C LYS A 181 8.40 9.90 16.03
N SER A 182 9.27 9.92 17.04
CA SER A 182 8.98 9.26 18.32
C SER A 182 7.78 9.92 19.00
N GLN A 183 7.79 11.25 19.07
CA GLN A 183 6.73 12.03 19.70
C GLN A 183 5.38 11.87 18.97
N ASP A 184 5.38 11.87 17.64
CA ASP A 184 4.17 11.61 16.83
C ASP A 184 3.68 10.16 17.03
N SER A 185 4.58 9.19 17.11
CA SER A 185 4.22 7.78 17.37
C SER A 185 3.62 7.59 18.76
N GLU A 186 4.18 8.23 19.79
CA GLU A 186 3.66 8.21 21.16
C GLU A 186 2.29 8.89 21.25
N MET A 187 2.10 10.03 20.57
CA MET A 187 0.82 10.72 20.50
C MET A 187 -0.27 9.86 19.84
N LEU A 188 0.06 9.21 18.72
CA LEU A 188 -0.86 8.31 18.02
C LEU A 188 -1.19 7.06 18.85
N GLU A 189 -0.25 6.52 19.62
CA GLU A 189 -0.51 5.39 20.53
C GLU A 189 -1.47 5.78 21.66
N VAL A 190 -1.34 6.99 22.22
CA VAL A 190 -2.27 7.52 23.23
C VAL A 190 -3.66 7.77 22.63
N GLU A 191 -3.75 8.34 21.42
CA GLU A 191 -5.03 8.56 20.75
C GLU A 191 -5.72 7.23 20.36
N SER A 192 -4.95 6.22 19.90
CA SER A 192 -5.48 4.87 19.62
C SER A 192 -6.07 4.22 20.86
N LYS A 193 -5.34 4.21 21.99
CA LYS A 193 -5.85 3.66 23.26
C LYS A 193 -7.09 4.38 23.74
N HIS A 194 -7.13 5.71 23.62
CA HIS A 194 -8.32 6.48 23.98
C HIS A 194 -9.53 6.14 23.09
N PHE A 195 -9.31 5.90 21.80
CA PHE A 195 -10.35 5.44 20.88
C PHE A 195 -10.83 4.02 21.22
N GLU A 196 -9.91 3.08 21.48
CA GLU A 196 -10.22 1.70 21.91
C GLU A 196 -11.03 1.68 23.22
N ASP A 197 -10.68 2.51 24.21
CA ASP A 197 -11.42 2.68 25.46
C ASP A 197 -12.86 3.20 25.23
N LEU A 198 -13.06 4.10 24.25
CA LEU A 198 -14.37 4.64 23.89
C LEU A 198 -15.23 3.61 23.14
N GLU A 199 -14.63 2.83 22.23
CA GLU A 199 -15.32 1.71 21.59
C GLU A 199 -15.75 0.66 22.61
N PHE A 200 -14.89 0.32 23.58
CA PHE A 200 -15.23 -0.63 24.65
C PHE A 200 -16.41 -0.13 25.51
N GLN A 201 -16.38 1.14 25.92
CA GLN A 201 -17.49 1.75 26.69
C GLN A 201 -18.81 1.78 25.90
N GLN A 202 -18.76 2.03 24.59
CA GLN A 202 -19.95 2.01 23.74
C GLN A 202 -20.50 0.58 23.58
N LEU A 203 -19.64 -0.42 23.36
CA LEU A 203 -20.03 -1.83 23.28
C LEU A 203 -20.62 -2.35 24.60
N GLU A 204 -20.04 -1.98 25.75
CA GLU A 204 -20.59 -2.34 27.07
C GLU A 204 -21.99 -1.75 27.27
N LYS A 205 -22.19 -0.49 26.86
CA LYS A 205 -23.49 0.18 26.91
C LYS A 205 -24.51 -0.44 25.96
N GLU A 206 -24.11 -0.82 24.76
CA GLU A 206 -24.97 -1.51 23.79
C GLU A 206 -25.37 -2.90 24.31
N SER A 207 -24.44 -3.69 24.84
CA SER A 207 -24.71 -5.00 25.46
C SER A 207 -25.74 -4.87 26.60
N ARG A 208 -25.56 -3.92 27.51
CA ARG A 208 -26.50 -3.64 28.60
C ARG A 208 -27.91 -3.27 28.09
N GLN A 209 -27.99 -2.50 27.00
CA GLN A 209 -29.29 -2.15 26.38
C GLN A 209 -29.96 -3.35 25.70
N ASP A 210 -29.19 -4.25 25.09
CA ASP A 210 -29.73 -5.44 24.44
C ASP A 210 -30.17 -6.50 25.46
N GLU A 211 -29.43 -6.67 26.56
CA GLU A 211 -29.89 -7.44 27.74
C GLU A 211 -31.21 -6.88 28.30
N GLU A 212 -31.33 -5.56 28.47
CA GLU A 212 -32.57 -4.94 28.92
C GLU A 212 -33.74 -5.19 27.95
N LYS A 213 -33.53 -4.99 26.63
CA LYS A 213 -34.53 -5.30 25.60
C LYS A 213 -34.93 -6.78 25.61
N GLU A 214 -34.00 -7.70 25.85
CA GLU A 214 -34.30 -9.12 25.95
C GLU A 214 -35.19 -9.39 27.17
N THR A 215 -34.85 -8.85 28.35
CA THR A 215 -35.69 -9.02 29.55
C THR A 215 -37.10 -8.45 29.38
N GLN A 216 -37.25 -7.28 28.76
CA GLN A 216 -38.54 -6.68 28.42
C GLN A 216 -39.32 -7.57 27.44
N THR A 217 -38.65 -8.12 26.41
CA THR A 217 -39.27 -9.03 25.44
C THR A 217 -39.74 -10.33 26.11
N GLN A 218 -38.91 -10.92 26.98
CA GLN A 218 -39.27 -12.10 27.77
C GLN A 218 -40.42 -11.83 28.77
N GLN A 219 -40.57 -10.60 29.28
CA GLN A 219 -41.72 -10.21 30.09
C GLN A 219 -43.01 -10.18 29.25
N VAL A 220 -42.99 -9.48 28.11
CA VAL A 220 -44.16 -9.39 27.21
C VAL A 220 -44.61 -10.77 26.73
N LEU A 221 -43.67 -11.68 26.41
CA LEU A 221 -43.99 -13.07 26.06
C LEU A 221 -44.66 -13.84 27.21
N ARG A 222 -44.25 -13.62 28.47
CA ARG A 222 -44.89 -14.20 29.65
C ARG A 222 -46.33 -13.68 29.81
N GLU A 223 -46.52 -12.36 29.71
CA GLU A 223 -47.85 -11.74 29.78
C GLU A 223 -48.79 -12.26 28.68
N ILE A 224 -48.32 -12.36 27.44
CA ILE A 224 -49.09 -12.96 26.33
C ILE A 224 -49.52 -14.40 26.66
N ALA A 225 -48.61 -15.22 27.21
CA ALA A 225 -48.92 -16.59 27.59
C ALA A 225 -49.95 -16.67 28.73
N ASP A 226 -49.89 -15.77 29.71
CA ASP A 226 -50.90 -15.68 30.78
C ASP A 226 -52.27 -15.21 30.27
N TYR A 227 -52.32 -14.21 29.39
CA TYR A 227 -53.57 -13.80 28.75
C TYR A 227 -54.17 -14.89 27.87
N GLN A 228 -53.34 -15.67 27.17
CA GLN A 228 -53.79 -16.84 26.40
C GLN A 228 -54.39 -17.92 27.33
N ARG A 229 -53.68 -18.30 28.40
CA ARG A 229 -54.19 -19.24 29.43
C ARG A 229 -55.52 -18.78 30.00
N SER A 230 -55.58 -17.53 30.48
CA SER A 230 -56.80 -16.92 31.04
C SER A 230 -57.97 -16.90 30.05
N THR A 231 -57.68 -16.67 28.76
CA THR A 231 -58.69 -16.69 27.69
C THR A 231 -59.27 -18.07 27.46
N VAL A 232 -58.45 -19.14 27.51
CA VAL A 232 -58.93 -20.53 27.40
C VAL A 232 -59.86 -20.86 28.57
N THR A 233 -59.43 -20.65 29.81
CA THR A 233 -60.24 -20.92 31.01
C THR A 233 -61.55 -20.12 31.03
N ARG A 234 -61.53 -18.86 30.56
CA ARG A 234 -62.75 -18.04 30.41
C ARG A 234 -63.69 -18.59 29.32
N LYS A 235 -63.17 -19.09 28.19
CA LYS A 235 -63.97 -19.75 27.14
C LYS A 235 -64.63 -21.03 27.65
N GLU A 236 -63.92 -21.85 28.40
CA GLU A 236 -64.47 -23.07 29.04
C GLU A 236 -65.60 -22.72 30.01
N ARG A 237 -65.40 -21.71 30.87
CA ARG A 237 -66.44 -21.21 31.78
C ARG A 237 -67.65 -20.63 31.04
N LEU A 238 -67.46 -19.98 29.89
CA LEU A 238 -68.57 -19.52 29.05
C LEU A 238 -69.37 -20.70 28.45
N LEU A 239 -68.71 -21.80 28.07
CA LEU A 239 -69.39 -23.00 27.58
C LEU A 239 -70.22 -23.68 28.68
N THR A 240 -69.70 -23.79 29.91
CA THR A 240 -70.46 -24.37 31.03
C THR A 240 -71.67 -23.51 31.43
N LEU A 241 -71.49 -22.17 31.51
CA LEU A 241 -72.59 -21.23 31.74
C LEU A 241 -73.63 -21.28 30.62
N LYS A 242 -73.22 -21.37 29.34
CA LYS A 242 -74.14 -21.52 28.21
C LYS A 242 -74.94 -22.83 28.30
N LYS A 243 -74.31 -23.95 28.69
CA LYS A 243 -75.00 -25.22 28.93
C LYS A 243 -76.05 -25.10 30.05
N GLN A 244 -75.69 -24.48 31.17
CA GLN A 244 -76.62 -24.20 32.28
C GLN A 244 -77.80 -23.34 31.83
N ALA A 245 -77.56 -22.24 31.10
CA ALA A 245 -78.63 -21.39 30.56
C ALA A 245 -79.58 -22.16 29.63
N THR A 246 -79.05 -23.02 28.74
CA THR A 246 -79.91 -23.87 27.89
C THR A 246 -80.71 -24.90 28.70
N GLN A 247 -80.14 -25.46 29.77
CA GLN A 247 -80.84 -26.40 30.64
C GLN A 247 -81.98 -25.73 31.41
N ILE A 248 -81.76 -24.53 31.96
CA ILE A 248 -82.79 -23.73 32.64
C ILE A 248 -83.91 -23.37 31.65
N SER A 249 -83.56 -22.95 30.42
CA SER A 249 -84.55 -22.64 29.38
C SER A 249 -85.40 -23.87 28.98
N GLN A 250 -84.78 -25.05 28.88
CA GLN A 250 -85.51 -26.29 28.60
C GLN A 250 -86.41 -26.70 29.78
N GLN A 251 -85.95 -26.52 31.02
CA GLN A 251 -86.72 -26.82 32.22
C GLN A 251 -87.96 -25.92 32.31
N ALA A 252 -87.80 -24.61 32.15
CA ALA A 252 -88.90 -23.65 32.13
C ALA A 252 -89.92 -23.93 31.02
N GLN A 253 -89.47 -24.41 29.84
CA GLN A 253 -90.37 -24.81 28.76
C GLN A 253 -91.16 -26.09 29.09
N ARG A 254 -90.54 -27.11 29.72
CA ARG A 254 -91.26 -28.31 30.20
C ARG A 254 -92.27 -27.99 31.30
N GLU A 255 -91.91 -27.10 32.22
CA GLU A 255 -92.82 -26.63 33.27
C GLU A 255 -94.00 -25.87 32.66
N LYS A 256 -93.75 -24.95 31.72
CA LYS A 256 -94.80 -24.27 30.94
C LYS A 256 -95.74 -25.26 30.23
N GLU A 257 -95.22 -26.29 29.57
CA GLU A 257 -96.04 -27.34 28.94
C GLU A 257 -96.86 -28.14 29.95
N THR A 258 -96.31 -28.36 31.15
CA THR A 258 -97.00 -29.05 32.26
C THR A 258 -98.14 -28.19 32.81
N PHE A 259 -97.88 -26.92 33.12
CA PHE A 259 -98.91 -25.95 33.53
C PHE A 259 -99.97 -25.74 32.44
N MET A 260 -99.61 -25.80 31.16
CA MET A 260 -100.59 -25.73 30.07
C MET A 260 -101.50 -26.97 30.01
N LYS A 261 -100.95 -28.18 30.24
CA LYS A 261 -101.76 -29.41 30.37
C LYS A 261 -102.69 -29.34 31.57
N GLU A 262 -102.18 -28.94 32.73
CA GLU A 262 -102.96 -28.77 33.96
C GLU A 262 -104.07 -27.73 33.80
N LYS A 263 -103.76 -26.55 33.24
CA LYS A 263 -104.74 -25.54 32.86
C LYS A 263 -105.82 -26.10 31.94
N ASN A 264 -105.47 -26.87 30.92
CA ASN A 264 -106.44 -27.45 29.99
C ASN A 264 -107.31 -28.52 30.68
N ASN A 265 -106.75 -29.34 31.57
CA ASN A 265 -107.50 -30.30 32.38
C ASN A 265 -108.48 -29.60 33.31
N LEU A 266 -108.04 -28.53 34.00
CA LEU A 266 -108.90 -27.72 34.87
C LEU A 266 -110.01 -27.01 34.08
N LEU A 267 -109.73 -26.55 32.85
CA LEU A 267 -110.76 -25.99 31.96
C LEU A 267 -111.79 -27.05 31.55
N LEU A 268 -111.37 -28.29 31.25
CA LEU A 268 -112.27 -29.39 30.94
C LEU A 268 -113.14 -29.79 32.14
N MET A 269 -112.55 -29.86 33.35
CA MET A 269 -113.30 -30.11 34.58
C MET A 269 -114.30 -28.98 34.87
N LEU A 270 -113.89 -27.72 34.72
CA LEU A 270 -114.76 -26.55 34.88
C LEU A 270 -115.93 -26.57 33.87
N GLN A 271 -115.67 -26.96 32.62
CA GLN A 271 -116.72 -27.13 31.62
C GLN A 271 -117.70 -28.25 32.00
N ARG A 272 -117.19 -29.40 32.47
CA ARG A 272 -118.02 -30.50 32.95
C ARG A 272 -118.91 -30.09 34.13
N GLU A 273 -118.40 -29.31 35.08
CA GLU A 273 -119.22 -28.80 36.18
C GLU A 273 -120.25 -27.75 35.74
N ARG A 274 -119.95 -26.93 34.72
CA ARG A 274 -120.95 -26.05 34.08
C ARG A 274 -122.05 -26.86 33.39
N GLU A 275 -121.69 -27.95 32.72
CA GLU A 275 -122.66 -28.87 32.09
C GLU A 275 -123.52 -29.58 33.15
N ASN A 276 -122.91 -30.06 34.26
CA ASN A 276 -123.61 -30.61 35.42
C ASN A 276 -124.60 -29.60 36.02
N LEU A 277 -124.17 -28.35 36.24
CA LEU A 277 -125.01 -27.26 36.75
C LEU A 277 -126.19 -27.01 35.80
N SER A 278 -125.95 -26.89 34.49
CA SER A 278 -127.01 -26.71 33.49
C SER A 278 -128.03 -27.86 33.46
N ALA A 279 -127.61 -29.09 33.82
CA ALA A 279 -128.45 -30.27 33.88
C ALA A 279 -129.28 -30.31 35.18
N LEU A 280 -128.69 -29.87 36.29
CA LEU A 280 -129.42 -29.64 37.55
C LEU A 280 -130.46 -28.53 37.40
N GLU A 281 -130.09 -27.41 36.78
CA GLU A 281 -130.99 -26.27 36.50
C GLU A 281 -132.20 -26.70 35.65
N ARG A 282 -131.98 -27.51 34.60
CA ARG A 282 -133.07 -28.11 33.82
C ARG A 282 -133.97 -29.01 34.67
N LYS A 283 -133.41 -29.96 35.42
CA LYS A 283 -134.19 -30.85 36.31
C LYS A 283 -134.99 -30.08 37.37
N TYR A 284 -134.43 -29.01 37.92
CA TYR A 284 -135.12 -28.15 38.89
C TYR A 284 -136.27 -27.38 38.24
N SER A 285 -136.05 -26.83 37.03
CA SER A 285 -137.08 -26.15 36.25
C SER A 285 -138.23 -27.10 35.88
N GLU A 286 -137.91 -28.33 35.46
CA GLU A 286 -138.88 -29.41 35.20
C GLU A 286 -139.72 -29.76 36.44
N LEU A 287 -139.08 -29.94 37.60
CA LEU A 287 -139.76 -30.30 38.87
C LEU A 287 -140.57 -29.17 39.50
N THR A 288 -140.29 -27.91 39.17
CA THR A 288 -140.95 -26.73 39.78
C THR A 288 -141.91 -25.98 38.84
N GLY A 289 -142.16 -26.52 37.64
CA GLY A 289 -143.07 -25.92 36.67
C GLY A 289 -142.51 -24.64 36.02
N GLY A 290 -141.20 -24.60 35.76
CA GLY A 290 -140.54 -23.51 35.05
C GLY A 290 -139.88 -22.44 35.94
N ARG A 291 -139.74 -22.66 37.25
CA ARG A 291 -139.02 -21.72 38.13
C ARG A 291 -137.50 -21.98 38.08
N ALA A 292 -136.72 -20.91 38.05
CA ALA A 292 -135.27 -20.98 38.17
C ALA A 292 -134.84 -21.36 39.60
N PHE A 293 -133.60 -21.85 39.75
CA PHE A 293 -133.00 -22.15 41.06
C PHE A 293 -133.08 -20.94 42.01
N PRO A 294 -133.27 -21.15 43.33
CA PRO A 294 -133.23 -20.05 44.28
C PRO A 294 -131.82 -19.48 44.37
N LEU A 295 -131.65 -18.20 44.03
CA LEU A 295 -130.41 -17.47 44.26
C LEU A 295 -130.23 -17.30 45.78
N SER A 296 -129.43 -18.17 46.40
CA SER A 296 -128.97 -17.99 47.77
C SER A 296 -128.16 -16.69 47.88
N PRO A 297 -128.51 -15.74 48.77
CA PRO A 297 -127.74 -14.49 48.93
C PRO A 297 -126.35 -14.68 49.53
N VAL A 298 -125.95 -15.91 49.91
CA VAL A 298 -124.68 -16.18 50.58
C VAL A 298 -123.88 -17.24 49.80
N SER A 299 -122.67 -16.84 49.41
CA SER A 299 -121.62 -17.64 48.75
C SER A 299 -121.64 -17.80 47.21
N MET A 300 -122.33 -16.94 46.46
CA MET A 300 -121.96 -16.65 45.05
C MET A 300 -121.66 -15.18 44.83
N LYS A 301 -120.38 -14.80 44.95
CA LYS A 301 -119.85 -13.78 44.04
C LYS A 301 -119.66 -14.46 42.70
N GLU A 302 -120.67 -14.37 41.83
CA GLU A 302 -120.46 -14.56 40.40
C GLU A 302 -119.40 -13.55 39.96
N VAL A 303 -118.16 -14.01 39.86
CA VAL A 303 -117.11 -13.25 39.19
C VAL A 303 -117.34 -13.44 37.71
N SER A 304 -118.32 -12.69 37.21
CA SER A 304 -118.57 -12.42 35.79
C SER A 304 -117.43 -11.58 35.23
N LYS A 305 -116.24 -12.18 35.24
CA LYS A 305 -115.11 -11.79 34.41
C LYS A 305 -115.08 -12.81 33.28
N GLN A 306 -115.49 -12.38 32.09
CA GLN A 306 -114.82 -12.85 30.88
C GLN A 306 -113.33 -12.80 31.18
N TRP A 307 -112.68 -13.96 31.30
CA TRP A 307 -111.26 -14.00 31.00
C TRP A 307 -111.16 -13.55 29.54
N PRO A 308 -110.46 -12.45 29.23
CA PRO A 308 -110.21 -12.13 27.84
C PRO A 308 -109.53 -13.34 27.24
N ILE A 309 -110.13 -13.88 26.17
CA ILE A 309 -109.51 -14.93 25.36
C ILE A 309 -108.10 -14.44 25.06
N PRO A 310 -107.04 -15.17 25.45
CA PRO A 310 -105.71 -14.87 24.97
C PRO A 310 -105.76 -15.15 23.46
N GLY A 311 -106.08 -14.11 22.68
CA GLY A 311 -105.95 -14.15 21.25
C GLY A 311 -104.56 -14.68 20.93
N THR A 312 -104.44 -15.47 19.88
CA THR A 312 -103.17 -16.08 19.46
C THR A 312 -102.21 -15.02 18.94
N TYR A 313 -101.66 -14.23 19.86
CA TYR A 313 -100.46 -13.46 19.65
C TYR A 313 -99.32 -14.45 19.53
N GLN A 314 -99.09 -14.89 18.29
CA GLN A 314 -97.78 -15.39 17.88
C GLN A 314 -96.77 -14.26 18.10
N VAL A 315 -96.21 -14.19 19.32
CA VAL A 315 -94.94 -13.51 19.53
C VAL A 315 -93.87 -14.41 18.92
N THR A 316 -93.77 -14.37 17.59
CA THR A 316 -92.60 -14.85 16.88
C THR A 316 -91.44 -13.93 17.23
N CYS A 317 -90.73 -14.25 18.32
CA CYS A 317 -89.39 -13.73 18.54
C CYS A 317 -88.47 -14.25 17.43
N GLN A 318 -88.48 -13.59 16.28
CA GLN A 318 -87.43 -13.77 15.28
C GLN A 318 -86.14 -13.18 15.86
N PHE A 319 -85.35 -14.04 16.51
CA PHE A 319 -84.01 -13.69 16.95
C PHE A 319 -83.06 -13.63 15.75
N LYS A 320 -83.20 -12.59 14.92
CA LYS A 320 -82.23 -12.27 13.86
C LYS A 320 -80.98 -11.64 14.48
N ALA A 321 -80.15 -12.47 15.07
CA ALA A 321 -78.75 -12.16 15.27
C ALA A 321 -78.05 -12.15 13.89
N SER A 322 -78.12 -11.03 13.19
CA SER A 322 -77.31 -10.83 11.99
C SER A 322 -75.89 -10.48 12.43
N LEU A 323 -74.97 -11.44 12.32
CA LEU A 323 -73.54 -11.15 12.36
C LEU A 323 -73.19 -10.37 11.09
N HIS A 324 -73.06 -9.05 11.19
CA HIS A 324 -72.31 -8.28 10.20
C HIS A 324 -70.93 -7.99 10.77
N ASN A 325 -69.91 -8.51 10.08
CA ASN A 325 -68.52 -8.24 10.36
C ASN A 325 -68.13 -6.93 9.67
N TYR A 326 -67.86 -5.88 10.43
CA TYR A 326 -67.06 -4.74 9.97
C TYR A 326 -66.33 -4.06 11.14
N ASN A 327 -65.18 -3.47 10.84
CA ASN A 327 -64.22 -3.01 11.84
C ASN A 327 -64.69 -1.83 12.70
N ASP A 328 -64.15 -1.85 13.93
CA ASP A 328 -63.80 -0.71 14.79
C ASP A 328 -64.89 0.24 15.36
N ARG A 329 -64.87 0.25 16.70
CA ARG A 329 -65.29 1.31 17.64
C ARG A 329 -66.80 1.52 17.89
N ASN A 330 -67.15 1.27 19.16
CA ASN A 330 -68.42 1.54 19.87
C ASN A 330 -69.65 0.73 19.43
N VAL A 331 -69.88 -0.38 20.15
CA VAL A 331 -71.20 -1.03 20.21
C VAL A 331 -72.11 -0.23 21.15
N PHE A 332 -73.06 0.52 20.58
CA PHE A 332 -74.19 1.08 21.34
C PHE A 332 -75.43 0.20 21.10
N LEU A 333 -75.99 -0.40 22.17
CA LEU A 333 -77.35 -0.95 22.09
C LEU A 333 -78.34 0.22 22.09
N SER A 334 -78.71 0.71 20.91
CA SER A 334 -79.80 1.67 20.78
C SER A 334 -81.13 0.95 20.91
N VAL A 335 -81.76 1.04 22.08
CA VAL A 335 -83.12 0.54 22.32
C VAL A 335 -84.11 1.59 21.82
N CYS A 336 -84.38 1.58 20.51
CA CYS A 336 -85.43 2.42 19.94
C CYS A 336 -86.83 1.87 20.27
N TRP A 337 -87.44 2.39 21.33
CA TRP A 337 -88.90 2.31 21.49
C TRP A 337 -89.57 3.31 20.55
N LYS A 338 -90.31 2.82 19.56
CA LYS A 338 -91.32 3.60 18.84
C LYS A 338 -92.70 3.21 19.37
N HIS A 339 -93.44 4.21 19.82
CA HIS A 339 -94.73 4.06 20.49
C HIS A 339 -95.79 4.78 19.64
N GLU A 340 -96.84 4.08 19.25
CA GLU A 340 -98.06 4.70 18.69
C GLU A 340 -99.26 4.26 19.53
N HIS A 341 -99.89 5.26 20.15
CA HIS A 341 -101.26 5.29 20.68
C HIS A 341 -101.88 3.99 21.24
N VAL A 342 -101.71 3.76 22.55
CA VAL A 342 -102.81 3.67 23.55
C VAL A 342 -102.21 3.96 24.94
N THR A 343 -102.87 4.79 25.74
CA THR A 343 -102.54 4.98 27.16
C THR A 343 -102.96 3.75 27.97
N PHE A 344 -102.02 2.82 28.21
CA PHE A 344 -102.25 1.70 29.11
C PHE A 344 -101.63 1.98 30.49
N SER A 345 -102.42 1.76 31.54
CA SER A 345 -102.05 2.06 32.93
C SER A 345 -100.73 1.38 33.32
N LEU A 346 -99.82 2.15 33.89
CA LEU A 346 -98.56 1.66 34.43
C LEU A 346 -98.81 0.85 35.71
N ILE A 347 -99.17 -0.43 35.56
CA ILE A 347 -98.83 -1.45 36.56
C ILE A 347 -97.65 -2.22 35.99
N VAL A 348 -96.46 -1.60 36.06
CA VAL A 348 -95.24 -2.39 36.19
C VAL A 348 -95.42 -3.22 37.45
N CYS A 349 -95.41 -4.54 37.32
CA CYS A 349 -95.23 -5.42 38.46
C CYS A 349 -93.87 -5.08 39.07
N ALA A 350 -93.88 -4.26 40.13
CA ALA A 350 -92.71 -3.90 40.93
C ALA A 350 -92.25 -5.09 41.79
N SER A 351 -91.85 -6.16 41.11
CA SER A 351 -91.01 -7.26 41.62
C SER A 351 -89.71 -7.36 40.82
N ALA A 352 -89.38 -6.35 40.01
CA ALA A 352 -87.99 -6.01 39.74
C ALA A 352 -87.42 -5.38 41.03
N SER A 353 -86.63 -6.17 41.77
CA SER A 353 -86.01 -5.74 43.01
C SER A 353 -85.14 -4.50 42.81
N THR A 354 -85.13 -3.59 43.80
CA THR A 354 -84.30 -2.37 43.82
C THR A 354 -82.81 -2.64 43.57
N SER A 355 -82.36 -3.88 43.87
CA SER A 355 -81.06 -4.43 43.49
C SER A 355 -80.70 -4.25 42.00
N ASN A 356 -81.66 -4.31 41.08
CA ASN A 356 -81.39 -4.25 39.64
C ASN A 356 -81.18 -2.81 39.14
N VAL A 357 -81.80 -1.81 39.77
CA VAL A 357 -81.59 -0.39 39.43
C VAL A 357 -80.21 0.05 39.94
N ALA A 358 -79.89 -0.26 41.21
CA ALA A 358 -78.58 0.04 41.79
C ALA A 358 -77.41 -0.60 41.00
N LYS A 359 -77.59 -1.83 40.47
CA LYS A 359 -76.61 -2.49 39.60
C LYS A 359 -76.44 -1.82 38.24
N LEU A 360 -77.50 -1.23 37.68
CA LEU A 360 -77.39 -0.48 36.42
C LEU A 360 -76.64 0.84 36.61
N GLU A 361 -76.93 1.56 37.70
CA GLU A 361 -76.21 2.79 38.08
C GLU A 361 -74.73 2.51 38.39
N GLU A 362 -74.43 1.41 39.11
CA GLU A 362 -73.07 0.96 39.37
C GLU A 362 -72.33 0.58 38.07
N MET A 363 -72.99 -0.13 37.16
CA MET A 363 -72.42 -0.47 35.84
C MET A 363 -72.18 0.77 34.98
N GLU A 364 -73.05 1.78 35.05
CA GLU A 364 -72.87 3.05 34.34
C GLU A 364 -71.70 3.86 34.93
N ARG A 365 -71.54 3.87 36.26
CA ARG A 365 -70.36 4.46 36.92
C ARG A 365 -69.07 3.76 36.46
N LEU A 366 -69.04 2.43 36.50
CA LEU A 366 -67.88 1.63 36.05
C LEU A 366 -67.57 1.87 34.56
N LEU A 367 -68.58 2.07 33.72
CA LEU A 367 -68.38 2.40 32.30
C LEU A 367 -67.73 3.78 32.12
N ARG A 368 -68.16 4.80 32.90
CA ARG A 368 -67.57 6.15 32.87
C ARG A 368 -66.14 6.14 33.43
N GLU A 369 -65.89 5.39 34.50
CA GLU A 369 -64.54 5.19 35.06
C GLU A 369 -63.60 4.53 34.04
N ALA A 370 -64.04 3.43 33.40
CA ALA A 370 -63.28 2.77 32.35
C ALA A 370 -63.03 3.66 31.11
N GLN A 371 -63.97 4.54 30.76
CA GLN A 371 -63.79 5.53 29.70
C GLN A 371 -62.77 6.61 30.09
N ALA A 372 -62.81 7.11 31.32
CA ALA A 372 -61.84 8.08 31.84
C ALA A 372 -60.42 7.48 31.93
N GLU A 373 -60.30 6.23 32.40
CA GLU A 373 -59.02 5.53 32.49
C GLU A 373 -58.44 5.21 31.10
N LYS A 374 -59.29 4.79 30.14
CA LYS A 374 -58.89 4.66 28.74
C LYS A 374 -58.35 5.97 28.17
N SER A 375 -58.95 7.11 28.48
CA SER A 375 -58.47 8.42 28.03
C SER A 375 -57.10 8.76 28.64
N ARG A 376 -56.92 8.54 29.95
CA ARG A 376 -55.61 8.73 30.63
C ARG A 376 -54.50 7.85 30.05
N LEU A 377 -54.80 6.60 29.74
CA LEU A 377 -53.85 5.66 29.11
C LEU A 377 -53.47 6.09 27.69
N LEU A 378 -54.42 6.66 26.92
CA LEU A 378 -54.13 7.22 25.60
C LEU A 378 -53.21 8.44 25.70
N GLU A 379 -53.50 9.38 26.61
CA GLU A 379 -52.62 10.54 26.84
C GLU A 379 -51.21 10.13 27.31
N HIS A 380 -51.08 9.14 28.19
CA HIS A 380 -49.77 8.65 28.63
C HIS A 380 -49.00 8.04 27.45
N ARG A 381 -49.66 7.20 26.64
CA ARG A 381 -49.08 6.63 25.43
C ARG A 381 -48.67 7.70 24.41
N GLU A 382 -49.43 8.78 24.30
CA GLU A 382 -49.11 9.91 23.42
C GLU A 382 -47.89 10.70 23.92
N ARG A 383 -47.79 10.95 25.24
CA ARG A 383 -46.58 11.53 25.86
C ARG A 383 -45.35 10.64 25.63
N ASP A 384 -45.47 9.33 25.81
CA ASP A 384 -44.37 8.37 25.57
C ASP A 384 -43.94 8.33 24.10
N MET A 385 -44.90 8.39 23.17
CA MET A 385 -44.62 8.47 21.73
C MET A 385 -43.90 9.78 21.39
N GLU A 386 -44.32 10.91 21.96
CA GLU A 386 -43.71 12.22 21.75
C GLU A 386 -42.30 12.31 22.36
N MET A 387 -42.08 11.77 23.56
CA MET A 387 -40.76 11.66 24.17
C MET A 387 -39.81 10.80 23.30
N ARG A 388 -40.28 9.68 22.76
CA ARG A 388 -39.51 8.84 21.82
C ARG A 388 -39.21 9.58 20.52
N ARG A 389 -40.16 10.37 20.00
CA ARG A 389 -39.98 11.20 18.80
C ARG A 389 -38.91 12.27 19.02
N GLN A 390 -38.93 12.95 20.17
CA GLN A 390 -37.93 13.95 20.54
C GLN A 390 -36.54 13.32 20.73
N ALA A 391 -36.43 12.18 21.42
CA ALA A 391 -35.16 11.46 21.56
C ALA A 391 -34.55 11.04 20.21
N LEU A 392 -35.37 10.60 19.25
CA LEU A 392 -34.91 10.29 17.89
C LEU A 392 -34.45 11.54 17.12
N GLU A 393 -35.11 12.68 17.33
CA GLU A 393 -34.75 13.96 16.70
C GLU A 393 -33.43 14.52 17.28
N GLU A 394 -33.19 14.37 18.58
CA GLU A 394 -31.92 14.70 19.23
C GLU A 394 -30.77 13.79 18.78
N GLU A 395 -31.00 12.48 18.73
CA GLU A 395 -30.02 11.51 18.23
C GLU A 395 -29.65 11.78 16.75
N ARG A 396 -30.64 12.16 15.92
CA ARG A 396 -30.38 12.58 14.53
C ARG A 396 -29.45 13.79 14.47
N LYS A 397 -29.73 14.84 15.26
CA LYS A 397 -28.89 16.05 15.33
C LYS A 397 -27.45 15.74 15.79
N ARG A 398 -27.28 14.87 16.78
CA ARG A 398 -25.94 14.43 17.24
C ARG A 398 -25.16 13.73 16.13
N ARG A 399 -25.83 12.89 15.34
CA ARG A 399 -25.22 12.22 14.17
C ARG A 399 -24.85 13.20 13.06
N GLU A 400 -25.74 14.14 12.73
CA GLU A 400 -25.47 15.22 11.76
C GLU A 400 -24.24 16.06 12.17
N GLU A 401 -24.07 16.35 13.47
CA GLU A 401 -22.93 17.11 13.99
C GLU A 401 -21.62 16.30 13.99
N LEU A 402 -21.66 15.00 14.32
CA LEU A 402 -20.52 14.10 14.22
C LEU A 402 -20.07 13.88 12.77
N GLU A 403 -21.02 13.68 11.84
CA GLU A 403 -20.75 13.53 10.41
C GLU A 403 -20.08 14.79 9.83
N LYS A 404 -20.55 15.98 10.24
CA LYS A 404 -19.90 17.24 9.87
C LYS A 404 -18.45 17.33 10.38
N ARG A 405 -18.19 16.98 11.64
CA ARG A 405 -16.82 16.96 12.22
C ARG A 405 -15.92 15.97 11.50
N LEU A 406 -16.43 14.78 11.17
CA LEU A 406 -15.71 13.78 10.39
C LEU A 406 -15.35 14.32 9.00
N GLN A 407 -16.29 14.97 8.31
CA GLN A 407 -16.07 15.55 6.99
C GLN A 407 -15.01 16.68 7.01
N GLU A 408 -15.00 17.51 8.06
CA GLU A 408 -13.99 18.57 8.26
C GLU A 408 -12.59 17.97 8.47
N GLU A 409 -12.45 16.93 9.31
CA GLU A 409 -11.17 16.24 9.56
C GLU A 409 -10.71 15.43 8.34
N THR A 410 -11.60 14.76 7.60
CA THR A 410 -11.28 14.13 6.32
C THR A 410 -10.76 15.15 5.31
N THR A 411 -11.41 16.32 5.21
CA THR A 411 -10.96 17.42 4.33
C THR A 411 -9.59 17.96 4.75
N ARG A 412 -9.30 18.03 6.06
CA ARG A 412 -8.01 18.42 6.61
C ARG A 412 -6.91 17.41 6.25
N ARG A 413 -7.17 16.11 6.43
CA ARG A 413 -6.26 15.01 6.05
C ARG A 413 -5.99 15.03 4.54
N GLN A 414 -7.01 15.23 3.71
CA GLN A 414 -6.86 15.35 2.25
C GLN A 414 -5.88 16.48 1.87
N LYS A 415 -5.96 17.65 2.52
CA LYS A 415 -5.05 18.80 2.31
C LYS A 415 -3.62 18.58 2.81
N LEU A 416 -3.39 17.63 3.71
CA LEU A 416 -2.05 17.22 4.13
C LEU A 416 -1.46 16.24 3.10
N VAL A 417 -2.23 15.23 2.68
CA VAL A 417 -1.86 14.29 1.62
C VAL A 417 -1.54 15.04 0.32
N GLU A 418 -2.35 16.02 -0.08
CA GLU A 418 -2.10 16.81 -1.30
C GLU A 418 -0.79 17.63 -1.22
N ARG A 419 -0.45 18.16 -0.04
CA ARG A 419 0.84 18.85 0.18
C ARG A 419 2.02 17.89 0.11
N GLU A 420 1.90 16.73 0.74
CA GLU A 420 2.92 15.68 0.71
C GLU A 420 3.13 15.13 -0.73
N VAL A 421 2.04 14.92 -1.48
CA VAL A 421 2.11 14.54 -2.90
C VAL A 421 2.82 15.61 -3.71
N LYS A 422 2.51 16.91 -3.53
CA LYS A 422 3.19 18.01 -4.23
C LYS A 422 4.69 18.09 -3.92
N LEU A 423 5.09 17.80 -2.67
CA LEU A 423 6.51 17.69 -2.30
C LEU A 423 7.19 16.51 -3.00
N ARG A 424 6.54 15.33 -3.01
CA ARG A 424 7.03 14.12 -3.70
C ARG A 424 7.05 14.27 -5.22
N GLU A 425 6.11 15.00 -5.82
CA GLU A 425 6.10 15.32 -7.25
C GLU A 425 7.25 16.26 -7.62
N LYS A 426 7.51 17.28 -6.80
CA LYS A 426 8.69 18.15 -6.96
C LYS A 426 9.98 17.34 -6.89
N GLN A 427 10.08 16.38 -5.97
CA GLN A 427 11.23 15.48 -5.84
C GLN A 427 11.31 14.45 -6.99
N ARG A 428 10.17 13.98 -7.52
CA ARG A 428 10.09 13.15 -8.73
C ARG A 428 10.53 13.91 -9.98
N SER A 429 10.20 15.19 -10.10
CA SER A 429 10.63 16.01 -11.25
C SER A 429 12.16 16.20 -11.32
N GLN A 430 12.85 16.01 -10.20
CA GLN A 430 14.32 16.05 -10.11
C GLN A 430 15.00 14.68 -10.26
N SER A 431 14.24 13.58 -10.32
CA SER A 431 14.77 12.21 -10.44
C SER A 431 14.42 11.58 -11.79
N ARG A 432 15.36 10.82 -12.38
CA ARG A 432 15.14 10.18 -13.70
C ARG A 432 13.99 9.16 -13.61
N PRO A 433 12.96 9.22 -14.47
CA PRO A 433 11.83 8.31 -14.38
C PRO A 433 12.20 6.83 -14.57
N LEU A 434 11.72 5.97 -13.65
CA LEU A 434 11.86 4.51 -13.70
C LEU A 434 11.30 3.89 -15.00
N THR A 435 10.34 4.58 -15.65
CA THR A 435 9.73 4.17 -16.94
C THR A 435 10.73 4.09 -18.09
N ARG A 436 11.93 4.67 -17.95
CA ARG A 436 13.03 4.60 -18.92
C ARG A 436 13.65 3.19 -19.04
N TYR A 437 13.49 2.34 -18.03
CA TYR A 437 14.04 0.97 -18.02
C TYR A 437 13.00 -0.10 -18.41
N LEU A 438 11.77 0.30 -18.75
CA LEU A 438 10.72 -0.63 -19.16
C LEU A 438 10.70 -0.77 -20.69
N PRO A 439 10.70 -2.01 -21.23
CA PRO A 439 10.65 -2.23 -22.67
C PRO A 439 9.36 -1.70 -23.30
N VAL A 440 9.50 -0.66 -24.12
CA VAL A 440 8.37 -0.04 -24.82
C VAL A 440 8.03 -0.89 -26.04
N ARG A 441 6.73 -1.09 -26.33
CA ARG A 441 6.27 -2.00 -27.41
C ARG A 441 5.47 -1.34 -28.52
N LYS A 442 5.34 -0.01 -28.52
CA LYS A 442 4.57 0.68 -29.55
C LYS A 442 5.30 0.67 -30.90
N ASP A 443 4.55 0.51 -31.98
CA ASP A 443 5.05 0.53 -33.37
C ASP A 443 5.43 1.94 -33.86
N ASP A 444 4.92 2.99 -33.19
CA ASP A 444 5.24 4.41 -33.42
C ASP A 444 6.45 4.92 -32.61
N PHE A 445 7.19 4.02 -31.95
CA PHE A 445 8.30 4.39 -31.06
C PHE A 445 9.51 4.94 -31.82
N ASP A 446 9.78 6.24 -31.63
CA ASP A 446 11.04 6.88 -32.02
C ASP A 446 12.17 6.56 -31.03
N LEU A 447 13.09 5.70 -31.45
CA LEU A 447 14.30 5.34 -30.72
C LEU A 447 15.27 6.52 -30.55
N ARG A 448 15.40 7.43 -31.53
CA ARG A 448 16.33 8.57 -31.44
C ARG A 448 15.83 9.57 -30.42
N GLY A 449 14.57 10.01 -30.56
CA GLY A 449 13.91 10.89 -29.60
C GLY A 449 13.83 10.29 -28.19
N HIS A 450 13.61 8.96 -28.06
CA HIS A 450 13.66 8.31 -26.75
C HIS A 450 15.05 8.44 -26.09
N ILE A 451 16.13 8.19 -26.83
CA ILE A 451 17.51 8.27 -26.33
C ILE A 451 17.92 9.73 -26.00
N GLU A 452 17.39 10.71 -26.73
CA GLU A 452 17.57 12.15 -26.44
C GLU A 452 16.81 12.61 -25.20
N VAL A 453 15.54 12.22 -25.03
CA VAL A 453 14.78 12.42 -23.78
C VAL A 453 15.46 11.70 -22.61
N ALA A 454 16.19 10.63 -22.89
CA ALA A 454 17.04 9.95 -21.93
C ALA A 454 18.28 10.77 -21.49
N GLY A 455 18.55 11.93 -22.10
CA GLY A 455 19.68 12.79 -21.78
C GLY A 455 21.01 12.31 -22.37
N HIS A 456 20.97 11.46 -23.38
CA HIS A 456 22.11 11.21 -24.27
C HIS A 456 22.09 12.22 -25.41
N HIS A 457 23.25 12.49 -25.97
CA HIS A 457 23.39 13.36 -27.15
C HIS A 457 23.96 12.51 -28.30
N PRO A 458 23.10 11.83 -29.11
CA PRO A 458 23.56 10.89 -30.11
C PRO A 458 24.59 11.48 -31.09
N ASP A 459 24.41 12.76 -31.43
CA ASP A 459 25.23 13.49 -32.39
C ASP A 459 26.68 13.74 -31.92
N THR A 460 26.94 13.64 -30.61
CA THR A 460 28.32 13.73 -30.06
C THR A 460 29.00 12.36 -29.93
N CYS A 461 28.28 11.25 -30.16
CA CYS A 461 28.78 9.90 -29.99
C CYS A 461 29.19 9.24 -31.32
N TYR A 462 30.31 9.70 -31.91
CA TYR A 462 30.83 9.23 -33.21
C TYR A 462 31.10 7.71 -33.33
N HIS A 463 31.00 6.95 -32.24
CA HIS A 463 31.14 5.50 -32.23
C HIS A 463 29.89 4.76 -32.75
N LEU A 464 28.74 5.45 -32.80
CA LEU A 464 27.42 4.89 -33.07
C LEU A 464 26.73 5.66 -34.20
N ALA A 465 25.79 5.01 -34.88
CA ALA A 465 24.85 5.64 -35.80
C ALA A 465 23.42 5.28 -35.36
N LEU A 466 22.67 6.28 -34.90
CA LEU A 466 21.32 6.11 -34.34
C LEU A 466 20.27 6.75 -35.26
N THR A 467 19.17 6.03 -35.48
CA THR A 467 17.96 6.52 -36.17
C THR A 467 16.73 6.25 -35.30
N ASP A 468 15.58 6.76 -35.73
CA ASP A 468 14.23 6.43 -35.27
C ASP A 468 13.96 4.94 -34.94
N LYS A 469 14.60 4.01 -35.66
CA LYS A 469 14.31 2.56 -35.57
C LYS A 469 15.55 1.69 -35.41
N THR A 470 16.75 2.26 -35.52
CA THR A 470 17.99 1.47 -35.61
C THR A 470 19.16 2.09 -34.88
N CYS A 471 19.98 1.27 -34.23
CA CYS A 471 21.27 1.67 -33.68
C CYS A 471 22.37 0.75 -34.22
N ARG A 472 23.44 1.34 -34.76
CA ARG A 472 24.56 0.59 -35.33
C ARG A 472 25.88 1.06 -34.77
N GLY A 473 26.82 0.14 -34.60
CA GLY A 473 28.14 0.49 -34.05
C GLY A 473 29.03 -0.73 -33.83
N PHE A 474 30.29 -0.50 -33.48
CA PHE A 474 31.21 -1.58 -33.11
C PHE A 474 31.15 -1.90 -31.62
N LEU A 475 31.00 -3.18 -31.29
CA LEU A 475 31.23 -3.73 -29.96
C LEU A 475 32.23 -4.89 -30.02
N VAL A 476 32.96 -5.12 -28.94
CA VAL A 476 33.83 -6.29 -28.81
C VAL A 476 33.12 -7.34 -27.96
N LYS A 477 32.67 -8.43 -28.58
CA LYS A 477 31.93 -9.51 -27.88
C LYS A 477 32.83 -10.69 -27.51
N MET A 478 32.54 -11.33 -26.38
CA MET A 478 33.10 -12.66 -26.09
C MET A 478 32.44 -13.72 -26.99
N GLY A 479 33.20 -14.68 -27.49
CA GLY A 479 32.68 -15.87 -28.20
C GLY A 479 32.07 -16.90 -27.24
N GLY A 480 31.07 -17.66 -27.72
CA GLY A 480 30.34 -18.63 -26.90
C GLY A 480 31.13 -19.91 -26.59
N ARG A 481 31.34 -20.77 -27.60
CA ARG A 481 32.13 -22.02 -27.44
C ARG A 481 33.61 -21.74 -27.15
N ILE A 482 34.17 -20.71 -27.78
CA ILE A 482 35.54 -20.27 -27.58
C ILE A 482 35.47 -18.84 -27.05
N ARG A 483 35.91 -18.62 -25.80
CA ARG A 483 35.85 -17.35 -25.07
C ARG A 483 36.86 -16.29 -25.55
N THR A 484 37.09 -16.22 -26.87
CA THR A 484 37.88 -15.16 -27.52
C THR A 484 37.05 -13.91 -27.73
N TRP A 485 37.62 -12.74 -27.47
CA TRP A 485 37.02 -11.45 -27.76
C TRP A 485 37.18 -11.09 -29.23
N LYS A 486 36.09 -10.66 -29.89
CA LYS A 486 36.12 -10.27 -31.32
C LYS A 486 35.26 -9.02 -31.54
N LYS A 487 35.87 -7.99 -32.15
CA LYS A 487 35.17 -6.78 -32.64
C LYS A 487 34.16 -7.18 -33.72
N ARG A 488 32.92 -6.72 -33.61
CA ARG A 488 31.82 -6.99 -34.54
C ARG A 488 31.00 -5.73 -34.73
N TRP A 489 30.46 -5.55 -35.93
CA TRP A 489 29.47 -4.52 -36.19
C TRP A 489 28.11 -5.03 -35.71
N PHE A 490 27.52 -4.35 -34.73
CA PHE A 490 26.20 -4.66 -34.21
C PHE A 490 25.16 -3.74 -34.83
N VAL A 491 23.98 -4.29 -35.06
CA VAL A 491 22.80 -3.62 -35.61
C VAL A 491 21.62 -4.00 -34.74
N PHE A 492 21.18 -3.09 -33.89
CA PHE A 492 19.85 -3.13 -33.29
C PHE A 492 18.87 -2.61 -34.33
N ASP A 493 17.90 -3.46 -34.69
CA ASP A 493 16.84 -3.13 -35.64
C ASP A 493 15.50 -3.43 -35.00
N ARG A 494 14.73 -2.36 -34.77
CA ARG A 494 13.43 -2.41 -34.11
C ARG A 494 12.31 -2.90 -35.03
N SER A 495 12.43 -2.66 -36.33
CA SER A 495 11.48 -3.17 -37.35
C SER A 495 11.62 -4.69 -37.50
N ARG A 496 12.85 -5.19 -37.47
CA ARG A 496 13.17 -6.63 -37.52
C ARG A 496 13.11 -7.33 -36.16
N ARG A 497 13.03 -6.57 -35.07
CA ARG A 497 12.98 -7.04 -33.67
C ARG A 497 14.20 -7.90 -33.29
N THR A 498 15.37 -7.44 -33.74
CA THR A 498 16.64 -8.16 -33.61
C THR A 498 17.82 -7.25 -33.26
N LEU A 499 18.71 -7.76 -32.41
CA LEU A 499 20.09 -7.31 -32.28
C LEU A 499 21.00 -8.28 -33.06
N ALA A 500 21.29 -7.95 -34.31
CA ALA A 500 22.16 -8.73 -35.20
C ALA A 500 23.62 -8.27 -35.10
N TYR A 501 24.57 -9.15 -35.44
CA TYR A 501 25.98 -8.76 -35.54
C TYR A 501 26.72 -9.41 -36.72
N TYR A 502 27.62 -8.63 -37.31
CA TYR A 502 28.28 -8.86 -38.59
C TYR A 502 29.80 -8.83 -38.44
N ALA A 503 30.51 -9.32 -39.46
CA ALA A 503 31.99 -9.25 -39.49
C ALA A 503 32.51 -7.80 -39.44
N ASP A 504 31.87 -6.92 -40.19
CA ASP A 504 32.30 -5.55 -40.49
C ASP A 504 31.08 -4.64 -40.79
N LYS A 505 31.34 -3.35 -41.04
CA LYS A 505 30.32 -2.29 -41.21
C LYS A 505 29.46 -2.43 -42.47
N HIS A 506 29.86 -3.21 -43.48
CA HIS A 506 29.09 -3.35 -44.72
C HIS A 506 27.95 -4.37 -44.61
N GLU A 507 27.78 -5.00 -43.43
CA GLU A 507 26.67 -5.93 -43.13
C GLU A 507 26.60 -7.17 -44.05
N THR A 508 27.66 -7.42 -44.83
CA THR A 508 27.75 -8.48 -45.86
C THR A 508 27.72 -9.91 -45.30
N LYS A 509 28.35 -10.13 -44.13
CA LYS A 509 28.48 -11.46 -43.51
C LYS A 509 28.01 -11.46 -42.07
N MET A 510 26.71 -11.70 -41.89
CA MET A 510 26.08 -11.92 -40.59
C MET A 510 26.77 -13.06 -39.83
N LYS A 511 26.97 -12.89 -38.53
CA LYS A 511 27.67 -13.83 -37.62
C LYS A 511 26.78 -14.34 -36.49
N GLY A 512 25.63 -13.73 -36.27
CA GLY A 512 24.61 -14.18 -35.35
C GLY A 512 23.52 -13.12 -35.17
N VAL A 513 22.42 -13.56 -34.57
CA VAL A 513 21.24 -12.76 -34.27
C VAL A 513 20.85 -13.03 -32.82
N ILE A 514 20.38 -11.99 -32.14
CA ILE A 514 19.75 -12.06 -30.82
C ILE A 514 18.35 -11.48 -31.01
N TYR A 515 17.31 -12.30 -30.84
CA TYR A 515 15.92 -11.85 -30.95
C TYR A 515 15.51 -11.11 -29.68
N PHE A 516 14.65 -10.10 -29.81
CA PHE A 516 14.13 -9.32 -28.66
C PHE A 516 13.46 -10.21 -27.61
N GLN A 517 12.64 -11.17 -28.07
CA GLN A 517 12.03 -12.23 -27.27
C GLN A 517 13.03 -13.06 -26.46
N ALA A 518 14.29 -13.18 -26.89
CA ALA A 518 15.30 -13.95 -26.19
C ALA A 518 16.03 -13.14 -25.10
N ILE A 519 15.96 -11.80 -25.11
CA ILE A 519 16.68 -10.91 -24.19
C ILE A 519 15.87 -10.75 -22.90
N GLU A 520 16.33 -11.37 -21.83
CA GLU A 520 15.71 -11.27 -20.51
C GLU A 520 16.09 -9.96 -19.81
N GLU A 521 17.38 -9.61 -19.86
CA GLU A 521 17.98 -8.58 -19.00
C GLU A 521 19.22 -7.97 -19.65
N VAL A 522 19.49 -6.70 -19.38
CA VAL A 522 20.72 -5.99 -19.79
C VAL A 522 21.27 -5.25 -18.57
N TYR A 523 22.50 -5.55 -18.18
CA TYR A 523 23.09 -5.01 -16.95
C TYR A 523 24.59 -4.73 -17.06
N TYR A 524 25.07 -3.82 -16.22
CA TYR A 524 26.49 -3.57 -16.01
C TYR A 524 27.08 -4.70 -15.14
N ASP A 525 28.18 -5.33 -15.56
CA ASP A 525 28.77 -6.49 -14.86
C ASP A 525 29.60 -6.04 -13.64
N HIS A 526 28.92 -5.54 -12.59
CA HIS A 526 29.55 -5.10 -11.33
C HIS A 526 30.40 -6.21 -10.66
N LEU A 527 30.04 -7.47 -10.89
CA LEU A 527 30.68 -8.66 -10.34
C LEU A 527 31.93 -9.09 -11.14
N LYS A 528 32.23 -8.42 -12.27
CA LYS A 528 33.39 -8.71 -13.15
C LYS A 528 33.46 -10.16 -13.66
N ASN A 529 32.31 -10.85 -13.79
CA ASN A 529 32.22 -12.23 -14.28
C ASN A 529 32.92 -12.42 -15.63
N ALA A 530 32.96 -11.37 -16.45
CA ALA A 530 33.85 -11.26 -17.61
C ALA A 530 35.35 -11.06 -17.24
N HIS A 531 35.91 -11.87 -16.34
CA HIS A 531 37.28 -11.71 -15.78
C HIS A 531 38.43 -11.62 -16.81
N LYS A 532 38.19 -12.01 -18.08
CA LYS A 532 39.15 -11.87 -19.19
C LYS A 532 38.85 -10.69 -20.12
N SER A 533 38.02 -9.73 -19.71
CA SER A 533 37.64 -8.58 -20.54
C SER A 533 38.85 -7.69 -20.86
N PRO A 534 39.01 -7.23 -22.11
CA PRO A 534 40.04 -6.25 -22.45
C PRO A 534 39.80 -4.88 -21.81
N ASN A 535 38.57 -4.55 -21.40
CA ASN A 535 38.28 -3.34 -20.62
C ASN A 535 37.05 -3.56 -19.70
N PRO A 536 37.25 -3.98 -18.44
CA PRO A 536 36.15 -4.27 -17.51
C PRO A 536 35.21 -3.10 -17.24
N SER A 537 35.69 -1.85 -17.18
CA SER A 537 34.84 -0.69 -16.88
C SER A 537 33.94 -0.26 -18.04
N LEU A 538 34.20 -0.80 -19.25
CA LEU A 538 33.34 -0.62 -20.44
C LEU A 538 32.60 -1.91 -20.82
N THR A 539 32.52 -2.91 -19.91
CA THR A 539 31.89 -4.20 -20.16
C THR A 539 30.48 -4.29 -19.61
N PHE A 540 29.51 -4.59 -20.47
CA PHE A 540 28.13 -4.91 -20.08
C PHE A 540 27.72 -6.30 -20.54
N SER A 541 26.62 -6.79 -19.97
CA SER A 541 26.06 -8.11 -20.22
C SER A 541 24.66 -7.98 -20.80
N VAL A 542 24.39 -8.74 -21.88
CA VAL A 542 23.03 -8.99 -22.37
C VAL A 542 22.70 -10.45 -22.07
N LYS A 543 21.80 -10.68 -21.12
CA LYS A 543 21.35 -12.02 -20.72
C LYS A 543 20.25 -12.49 -21.64
N THR A 544 20.41 -13.72 -22.12
CA THR A 544 19.38 -14.42 -22.90
C THR A 544 19.18 -15.82 -22.32
N HIS A 545 18.02 -16.40 -22.59
CA HIS A 545 17.62 -17.76 -22.19
C HIS A 545 18.74 -18.79 -22.36
N ASP A 546 19.42 -18.78 -23.52
CA ASP A 546 20.47 -19.76 -23.86
C ASP A 546 21.84 -19.41 -23.28
N ARG A 547 22.16 -18.12 -23.07
CA ARG A 547 23.48 -17.64 -22.60
C ARG A 547 23.52 -16.15 -22.26
N VAL A 548 24.56 -15.76 -21.53
CA VAL A 548 24.99 -14.36 -21.39
C VAL A 548 25.94 -13.94 -22.52
N TYR A 549 25.71 -12.77 -23.09
CA TYR A 549 26.60 -12.10 -24.05
C TYR A 549 27.35 -10.96 -23.36
N TYR A 550 28.64 -11.18 -23.07
CA TYR A 550 29.54 -10.12 -22.61
C TYR A 550 30.01 -9.28 -23.80
N MET A 551 29.86 -7.95 -23.69
CA MET A 551 30.18 -6.97 -24.73
C MET A 551 30.96 -5.80 -24.14
N VAL A 552 32.00 -5.34 -24.84
CA VAL A 552 32.80 -4.16 -24.46
C VAL A 552 32.50 -3.03 -25.43
N ALA A 553 32.13 -1.88 -24.87
CA ALA A 553 31.89 -0.63 -25.60
C ALA A 553 33.21 0.14 -25.86
N PRO A 554 33.27 0.98 -26.90
CA PRO A 554 34.46 1.77 -27.19
C PRO A 554 34.62 3.02 -26.30
N SER A 555 33.56 3.47 -25.63
CA SER A 555 33.58 4.60 -24.69
C SER A 555 32.44 4.50 -23.66
N PRO A 556 32.51 5.23 -22.52
CA PRO A 556 31.44 5.22 -21.51
C PRO A 556 30.09 5.68 -22.08
N GLU A 557 30.08 6.68 -22.96
CA GLU A 557 28.83 7.17 -23.56
C GLU A 557 28.24 6.17 -24.54
N ALA A 558 29.08 5.54 -25.38
CA ALA A 558 28.63 4.47 -26.26
C ALA A 558 28.09 3.26 -25.48
N MET A 559 28.65 2.97 -24.30
CA MET A 559 28.16 1.92 -23.41
C MET A 559 26.75 2.21 -22.91
N ARG A 560 26.52 3.42 -22.37
CA ARG A 560 25.21 3.84 -21.86
C ARG A 560 24.14 3.80 -22.96
N ILE A 561 24.45 4.38 -24.13
CA ILE A 561 23.53 4.37 -25.29
C ILE A 561 23.22 2.94 -25.74
N TRP A 562 24.21 2.03 -25.83
CA TRP A 562 23.94 0.64 -26.18
C TRP A 562 23.06 -0.08 -25.15
N MET A 563 23.30 0.11 -23.86
CA MET A 563 22.49 -0.51 -22.82
C MET A 563 21.04 -0.02 -22.89
N ASP A 564 20.81 1.29 -22.91
CA ASP A 564 19.46 1.88 -23.01
C ASP A 564 18.75 1.43 -24.29
N VAL A 565 19.40 1.48 -25.45
CA VAL A 565 18.84 1.00 -26.73
C VAL A 565 18.39 -0.45 -26.63
N ILE A 566 19.24 -1.35 -26.11
CA ILE A 566 18.92 -2.79 -26.05
C ILE A 566 17.80 -3.05 -25.03
N VAL A 567 17.75 -2.31 -23.91
CA VAL A 567 16.64 -2.37 -22.95
C VAL A 567 15.30 -2.04 -23.61
N THR A 568 15.23 -1.05 -24.52
CA THR A 568 13.96 -0.75 -25.23
C THR A 568 13.40 -1.94 -26.03
N GLY A 569 14.23 -2.94 -26.35
CA GLY A 569 13.87 -4.15 -27.09
C GLY A 569 14.01 -5.46 -26.30
N ALA A 570 14.17 -5.42 -24.98
CA ALA A 570 14.20 -6.64 -24.17
C ALA A 570 12.77 -7.17 -23.96
N GLU A 571 12.50 -8.46 -24.22
CA GLU A 571 11.14 -9.02 -24.08
C GLU A 571 11.09 -10.38 -23.37
N GLY A 572 12.23 -11.01 -23.08
CA GLY A 572 12.29 -12.38 -22.54
C GLY A 572 11.71 -12.58 -21.14
N TYR A 573 11.54 -11.50 -20.37
CA TYR A 573 10.91 -11.54 -19.05
C TYR A 573 9.42 -11.91 -19.09
N THR A 574 8.75 -11.89 -20.25
CA THR A 574 7.31 -12.19 -20.35
C THR A 574 6.95 -13.65 -20.09
N HIS A 575 7.91 -14.58 -20.10
CA HIS A 575 7.65 -15.98 -19.76
C HIS A 575 7.20 -16.21 -18.30
N PHE A 576 7.29 -15.18 -17.45
CA PHE A 576 6.87 -15.21 -16.03
C PHE A 576 5.60 -14.38 -15.74
N LEU A 577 4.89 -13.90 -16.79
CA LEU A 577 3.72 -13.01 -16.68
C LEU A 577 2.47 -13.58 -17.37
N VAL A 578 2.37 -14.91 -17.46
CA VAL A 578 1.21 -15.67 -17.96
C VAL A 578 0.66 -16.54 -16.84
#